data_AF-A0A162KNH5-F1
#
_entry.id   AF-A0A162KNH5-F1
#
_cell.length_a   1.000
_cell.length_b   1.000
_cell.length_c   1.000
_cell.angle_alpha   90.00
_cell.angle_beta   90.00
_cell.angle_gamma   90.00
#
_symmetry.space_group_name_H-M   'P 1'
#
loop_
_entity.id
_entity.type
_entity.pdbx_description
1 polymer ?
#
loop_
_entity_poly.entity_id
_entity_poly.type
_entity_poly.pdbx_seq_one_letter_code
_entity_poly.pdbx_strand_id
1 'polypeptide(L)'
;MDHGYYVYIDEAGDDGIGKPRDIGQPGQSHWLVLSALIVSAENDMHLPAWRDEITARMPRKGNRGVDRSIHFADMNHDQRVWACTVVAGKPVGVVSVLSNKKMLIGHRKEDLFRQKNHLYRYLLRYIMERVTWSCKQRDLREARPCRPAKIIFSRRGGMDYDGFSEYMRHLKALQQKNGSHFPFFWEYLDIEAIEVLEHKKRAGLQLADVAASAFHRAVEPNAFGQYETRYAEVLRSRVIKRRGSCLNAGVKPVPPLIEMVLDDAQRRFFESWGATEAPV
;
A
#
# COMPACT_ATOMS: atom_id res chain seq x y z
N MET A 1 16.74 -13.57 13.61
CA MET A 1 16.13 -12.60 14.55
C MET A 1 14.66 -12.90 14.64
N ASP A 2 14.04 -12.67 15.79
CA ASP A 2 12.58 -12.77 15.95
C ASP A 2 11.94 -11.45 15.48
N HIS A 3 10.99 -11.50 14.54
CA HIS A 3 10.34 -10.31 13.97
C HIS A 3 9.10 -9.96 14.78
N GLY A 4 8.93 -8.69 15.14
CA GLY A 4 7.73 -8.21 15.85
C GLY A 4 6.54 -8.00 14.92
N TYR A 5 6.83 -7.79 13.64
CA TYR A 5 5.90 -7.35 12.63
C TYR A 5 6.16 -8.04 11.29
N TYR A 6 5.09 -8.31 10.55
CA TYR A 6 5.12 -8.75 9.16
C TYR A 6 4.41 -7.71 8.30
N VAL A 7 5.03 -7.35 7.19
CA VAL A 7 4.57 -6.28 6.29
C VAL A 7 4.39 -6.86 4.91
N TYR A 8 3.15 -6.95 4.47
CA TYR A 8 2.78 -7.47 3.16
C TYR A 8 2.55 -6.31 2.21
N ILE A 9 3.22 -6.33 1.06
CA ILE A 9 3.18 -5.25 0.08
C ILE A 9 2.64 -5.76 -1.24
N ASP A 10 1.68 -5.02 -1.77
CA ASP A 10 1.17 -5.21 -3.13
C ASP A 10 0.87 -3.85 -3.79
N GLU A 11 0.64 -3.88 -5.09
CA GLU A 11 0.36 -2.70 -5.89
C GLU A 11 -0.89 -2.80 -6.75
N ALA A 12 -1.41 -1.63 -7.15
CA ALA A 12 -2.45 -1.52 -8.15
C ALA A 12 -2.13 -0.38 -9.12
N GLY A 13 -2.44 -0.61 -10.40
CA GLY A 13 -1.97 0.23 -11.51
C GLY A 13 -0.64 -0.29 -12.08
N ASP A 14 -0.16 0.33 -13.14
CA ASP A 14 1.16 0.03 -13.72
C ASP A 14 2.17 1.14 -13.40
N ASP A 15 3.45 0.83 -13.47
CA ASP A 15 4.55 1.80 -13.28
C ASP A 15 5.01 2.46 -14.59
N GLY A 16 4.32 2.21 -15.69
CA GLY A 16 4.58 2.83 -16.97
C GLY A 16 4.33 4.33 -16.91
N ILE A 17 5.30 5.12 -17.38
CA ILE A 17 5.14 6.55 -17.65
C ILE A 17 5.10 6.66 -19.17
N GLY A 18 4.13 7.36 -19.75
CA GLY A 18 3.86 7.24 -21.19
C GLY A 18 2.45 7.66 -21.52
N LYS A 19 1.78 6.90 -22.39
CA LYS A 19 0.42 7.19 -22.86
C LYS A 19 -0.60 6.88 -21.74
N PRO A 20 -1.13 7.90 -21.05
CA PRO A 20 -2.12 7.69 -20.00
C PRO A 20 -3.41 7.15 -20.61
N ARG A 21 -4.19 6.43 -19.82
CA ARG A 21 -5.44 5.82 -20.27
C ARG A 21 -6.56 6.87 -20.33
N ASP A 22 -6.96 7.21 -21.55
CA ASP A 22 -8.18 7.98 -21.78
C ASP A 22 -9.43 7.10 -21.66
N ILE A 23 -10.57 7.73 -21.41
CA ILE A 23 -11.88 7.06 -21.29
C ILE A 23 -12.17 6.28 -22.57
N GLY A 24 -12.47 4.99 -22.41
CA GLY A 24 -12.74 4.07 -23.53
C GLY A 24 -11.54 3.66 -24.37
N GLN A 25 -10.32 4.08 -24.02
CA GLN A 25 -9.10 3.74 -24.77
C GLN A 25 -8.14 2.87 -23.93
N PRO A 26 -7.33 2.01 -24.57
CA PRO A 26 -6.23 1.35 -23.90
C PRO A 26 -5.12 2.35 -23.54
N GLY A 27 -4.46 2.14 -22.41
CA GLY A 27 -3.37 2.98 -21.93
C GLY A 27 -2.91 2.61 -20.53
N GLN A 28 -1.85 3.28 -20.11
CA GLN A 28 -1.26 3.15 -18.77
C GLN A 28 -2.15 3.85 -17.74
N SER A 29 -2.24 3.29 -16.52
CA SER A 29 -3.00 3.92 -15.44
C SER A 29 -2.50 5.33 -15.16
N HIS A 30 -3.37 6.21 -14.66
CA HIS A 30 -2.96 7.53 -14.18
C HIS A 30 -2.22 7.44 -12.85
N TRP A 31 -2.63 6.47 -12.04
CA TRP A 31 -2.07 6.25 -10.72
C TRP A 31 -1.32 4.94 -10.62
N LEU A 32 -0.24 4.96 -9.85
CA LEU A 32 0.37 3.76 -9.29
C LEU A 32 0.20 3.83 -7.77
N VAL A 33 -0.45 2.83 -7.19
CA VAL A 33 -0.68 2.74 -5.75
C VAL A 33 0.08 1.56 -5.19
N LEU A 34 0.95 1.80 -4.20
CA LEU A 34 1.56 0.74 -3.40
C LEU A 34 0.89 0.76 -2.04
N SER A 35 0.51 -0.41 -1.52
CA SER A 35 -0.03 -0.52 -0.17
C SER A 35 0.70 -1.56 0.66
N ALA A 36 0.85 -1.27 1.94
CA ALA A 36 1.38 -2.16 2.95
C ALA A 36 0.29 -2.52 3.96
N LEU A 37 0.12 -3.81 4.19
CA LEU A 37 -0.62 -4.38 5.31
C LEU A 37 0.37 -4.78 6.40
N ILE A 38 0.30 -4.11 7.55
CA ILE A 38 1.18 -4.33 8.70
C ILE A 38 0.43 -5.17 9.73
N VAL A 39 1.02 -6.29 10.15
CA VAL A 39 0.48 -7.15 11.20
C VAL A 39 1.55 -7.45 12.24
N SER A 40 1.13 -7.59 13.50
CA SER A 40 2.02 -8.10 14.56
C SER A 40 2.25 -9.60 14.38
N ALA A 41 3.39 -10.09 14.88
CA ALA A 41 3.73 -11.52 14.83
C ALA A 41 2.64 -12.43 15.41
N GLU A 42 2.00 -12.00 16.50
CA GLU A 42 0.86 -12.70 17.14
C GLU A 42 -0.33 -12.90 16.18
N ASN A 43 -0.55 -11.95 15.26
CA ASN A 43 -1.72 -11.92 14.38
C ASN A 43 -1.44 -12.51 13.00
N ASP A 44 -0.18 -12.68 12.62
CA ASP A 44 0.23 -13.20 11.31
C ASP A 44 -0.38 -14.59 11.04
N MET A 45 -0.45 -15.44 12.07
CA MET A 45 -1.04 -16.77 11.97
C MET A 45 -2.55 -16.76 11.65
N HIS A 46 -3.25 -15.65 11.87
CA HIS A 46 -4.68 -15.53 11.62
C HIS A 46 -5.03 -15.08 10.20
N LEU A 47 -4.05 -14.64 9.40
CA LEU A 47 -4.28 -14.14 8.03
C LEU A 47 -5.03 -15.15 7.14
N PRO A 48 -4.73 -16.48 7.14
CA PRO A 48 -5.49 -17.43 6.35
C PRO A 48 -6.97 -17.50 6.76
N ALA A 49 -7.27 -17.42 8.06
CA ALA A 49 -8.64 -17.43 8.57
C ALA A 49 -9.41 -16.17 8.14
N TRP A 50 -8.76 -15.00 8.16
CA TRP A 50 -9.37 -13.75 7.71
C TRP A 50 -9.66 -13.75 6.21
N ARG A 51 -8.76 -14.31 5.39
CA ARG A 51 -9.03 -14.55 3.96
C ARG A 51 -10.19 -15.53 3.77
N ASP A 52 -10.24 -16.61 4.55
CA ASP A 52 -11.30 -17.61 4.44
C ASP A 52 -12.67 -17.02 4.82
N GLU A 53 -12.73 -16.07 5.76
CA GLU A 53 -13.95 -15.30 6.07
C GLU A 53 -14.45 -14.47 4.89
N ILE A 54 -13.53 -13.88 4.10
CA ILE A 54 -13.88 -13.17 2.86
C ILE A 54 -14.54 -14.13 1.88
N THR A 55 -13.92 -15.28 1.63
CA THR A 55 -14.41 -16.26 0.64
C THR A 55 -15.65 -17.02 1.09
N ALA A 56 -15.89 -17.18 2.40
CA ALA A 56 -17.04 -17.90 2.95
C ALA A 56 -18.39 -17.30 2.55
N ARG A 57 -18.46 -15.99 2.26
CA ARG A 57 -19.68 -15.31 1.80
C ARG A 57 -19.73 -15.09 0.29
N MET A 58 -18.76 -15.61 -0.46
CA MET A 58 -18.76 -15.50 -1.92
C MET A 58 -19.48 -16.69 -2.55
N PRO A 59 -20.31 -16.48 -3.58
CA PRO A 59 -20.91 -17.59 -4.33
C PRO A 59 -19.79 -18.48 -4.88
N ARG A 60 -19.78 -19.76 -4.50
CA ARG A 60 -18.85 -20.73 -5.10
C ARG A 60 -19.20 -20.84 -6.58
N LYS A 61 -18.33 -20.35 -7.48
CA LYS A 61 -18.39 -20.76 -8.89
C LYS A 61 -18.19 -22.29 -8.88
N GLY A 62 -19.19 -23.02 -9.38
CA GLY A 62 -19.34 -24.47 -9.21
C GLY A 62 -18.10 -25.31 -9.50
N ASN A 63 -18.04 -26.49 -8.88
CA ASN A 63 -17.06 -27.58 -9.05
C ASN A 63 -15.57 -27.22 -9.24
N ARG A 64 -15.12 -26.03 -8.82
CA ARG A 64 -13.69 -25.75 -8.66
C ARG A 64 -13.29 -26.04 -7.23
N GLY A 65 -12.78 -27.24 -7.02
CA GLY A 65 -12.07 -27.58 -5.81
C GLY A 65 -10.91 -26.61 -5.53
N VAL A 66 -10.70 -26.36 -4.25
CA VAL A 66 -9.40 -26.10 -3.59
C VAL A 66 -8.79 -24.68 -3.65
N ASP A 67 -8.96 -23.85 -4.69
CA ASP A 67 -8.33 -22.52 -4.70
C ASP A 67 -9.12 -21.48 -3.85
N ARG A 68 -8.65 -21.24 -2.62
CA ARG A 68 -9.19 -20.21 -1.70
C ARG A 68 -8.50 -18.85 -1.88
N SER A 69 -7.60 -18.71 -2.85
CA SER A 69 -6.93 -17.43 -3.07
C SER A 69 -7.93 -16.37 -3.56
N ILE A 70 -7.76 -15.15 -3.08
CA ILE A 70 -8.54 -14.00 -3.51
C ILE A 70 -7.67 -13.05 -4.34
N HIS A 71 -8.28 -12.46 -5.35
CA HIS A 71 -7.72 -11.37 -6.14
C HIS A 71 -8.82 -10.32 -6.33
N PHE A 72 -8.59 -9.09 -5.92
CA PHE A 72 -9.60 -8.04 -5.86
C PHE A 72 -10.18 -7.69 -7.23
N ALA A 73 -9.36 -7.81 -8.28
CA ALA A 73 -9.80 -7.64 -9.67
C ALA A 73 -10.91 -8.62 -10.07
N ASP A 74 -10.91 -9.85 -9.54
CA ASP A 74 -11.88 -10.91 -9.89
C ASP A 74 -13.21 -10.80 -9.13
N MET A 75 -13.27 -9.89 -8.15
CA MET A 75 -14.46 -9.64 -7.33
C MET A 75 -15.42 -8.65 -7.99
N ASN A 76 -16.72 -8.83 -7.77
CA ASN A 76 -17.73 -7.82 -8.09
C ASN A 76 -17.78 -6.70 -7.01
N HIS A 77 -18.63 -5.69 -7.19
CA HIS A 77 -18.71 -4.55 -6.25
C HIS A 77 -19.00 -5.01 -4.80
N ASP A 78 -20.06 -5.79 -4.58
CA ASP A 78 -20.46 -6.22 -3.24
C ASP A 78 -19.38 -7.08 -2.56
N GLN A 79 -18.73 -7.95 -3.33
CA GLN A 79 -17.60 -8.76 -2.87
C GLN A 79 -16.41 -7.91 -2.45
N ARG A 80 -16.11 -6.83 -3.19
CA ARG A 80 -15.04 -5.87 -2.85
C ARG A 80 -15.37 -5.11 -1.57
N VAL A 81 -16.61 -4.65 -1.42
CA VAL A 81 -17.08 -4.00 -0.17
C VAL A 81 -16.96 -4.97 1.00
N TRP A 82 -17.38 -6.22 0.83
CA TRP A 82 -17.27 -7.26 1.85
C TRP A 82 -15.81 -7.53 2.23
N ALA A 83 -14.92 -7.71 1.25
CA ALA A 83 -13.50 -7.94 1.48
C ALA A 83 -12.89 -6.78 2.29
N CYS A 84 -13.17 -5.53 1.91
CA CYS A 84 -12.72 -4.35 2.65
C CYS A 84 -13.30 -4.33 4.07
N THR A 85 -14.56 -4.71 4.24
CA THR A 85 -15.24 -4.75 5.56
C THR A 85 -14.60 -5.77 6.49
N VAL A 86 -14.28 -6.97 5.98
CA VAL A 86 -13.56 -7.99 6.76
C VAL A 86 -12.20 -7.45 7.19
N VAL A 87 -11.40 -6.91 6.27
CA VAL A 87 -10.07 -6.34 6.58
C VAL A 87 -10.18 -5.21 7.60
N ALA A 88 -11.17 -4.32 7.45
CA ALA A 88 -11.46 -3.24 8.39
C ALA A 88 -11.84 -3.74 9.80
N GLY A 89 -12.28 -5.00 9.93
CA GLY A 89 -12.55 -5.65 11.21
C GLY A 89 -11.32 -6.23 11.91
N LYS A 90 -10.15 -6.34 11.25
CA LYS A 90 -8.98 -7.08 11.78
C LYS A 90 -7.91 -6.16 12.37
N PRO A 91 -7.09 -6.63 13.34
CA PRO A 91 -6.04 -5.85 13.98
C PRO A 91 -4.81 -5.64 13.07
N VAL A 92 -5.02 -4.96 11.94
CA VAL A 92 -4.02 -4.65 10.93
C VAL A 92 -3.79 -3.13 10.83
N GLY A 93 -2.61 -2.74 10.38
CA GLY A 93 -2.32 -1.37 9.94
C GLY A 93 -2.25 -1.29 8.41
N VAL A 94 -2.73 -0.20 7.83
CA VAL A 94 -2.68 0.06 6.38
C VAL A 94 -1.90 1.34 6.10
N VAL A 95 -0.96 1.25 5.16
CA VAL A 95 -0.32 2.40 4.50
C VAL A 95 -0.56 2.27 3.01
N SER A 96 -0.93 3.36 2.34
CA SER A 96 -1.02 3.46 0.90
C SER A 96 -0.29 4.70 0.41
N VAL A 97 0.63 4.51 -0.53
CA VAL A 97 1.34 5.58 -1.25
C VAL A 97 0.77 5.64 -2.66
N LEU A 98 0.24 6.80 -3.05
CA LEU A 98 -0.49 7.00 -4.29
C LEU A 98 0.30 7.97 -5.18
N SER A 99 0.85 7.46 -6.29
CA SER A 99 1.65 8.24 -7.23
C SER A 99 0.82 8.69 -8.42
N ASN A 100 0.60 9.99 -8.59
CA ASN A 100 -0.04 10.55 -9.78
C ASN A 100 0.99 10.65 -10.91
N LYS A 101 1.01 9.67 -11.80
CA LYS A 101 2.00 9.57 -12.89
C LYS A 101 1.81 10.64 -13.96
N LYS A 102 0.64 11.28 -14.05
CA LYS A 102 0.44 12.42 -14.97
C LYS A 102 1.42 13.55 -14.68
N MET A 103 1.75 13.75 -13.41
CA MET A 103 2.71 14.78 -12.99
C MET A 103 4.16 14.46 -13.34
N LEU A 104 4.45 13.24 -13.80
CA LEU A 104 5.79 12.86 -14.24
C LEU A 104 6.01 13.11 -15.74
N ILE A 105 4.95 13.28 -16.53
CA ILE A 105 5.04 13.53 -17.97
C ILE A 105 5.50 14.99 -18.19
N GLY A 106 6.59 15.17 -18.92
CA GLY A 106 7.26 16.46 -19.12
C GLY A 106 8.04 16.95 -17.91
N HIS A 107 8.08 16.21 -16.81
CA HIS A 107 8.80 16.62 -15.60
C HIS A 107 10.31 16.33 -15.74
N ARG A 108 11.18 17.17 -15.16
CA ARG A 108 12.65 17.02 -15.21
C ARG A 108 13.22 15.69 -14.68
N LYS A 109 12.41 14.90 -13.97
CA LYS A 109 12.77 13.57 -13.43
C LYS A 109 12.08 12.42 -14.17
N GLU A 110 11.41 12.70 -15.28
CA GLU A 110 10.69 11.71 -16.07
C GLU A 110 11.61 10.54 -16.46
N ASP A 111 12.76 10.86 -17.08
CA ASP A 111 13.73 9.85 -17.51
C ASP A 111 14.26 9.02 -16.34
N LEU A 112 14.48 9.65 -15.18
CA LEU A 112 14.91 8.96 -13.97
C LEU A 112 13.86 7.95 -13.51
N PHE A 113 12.57 8.29 -13.55
CA PHE A 113 11.50 7.42 -13.09
C PHE A 113 11.03 6.41 -14.15
N ARG A 114 11.33 6.64 -15.44
CA ARG A 114 11.19 5.65 -16.52
C ARG A 114 12.21 4.52 -16.40
N GLN A 115 13.34 4.74 -15.73
CA GLN A 115 14.30 3.67 -15.47
C GLN A 115 13.66 2.57 -14.64
N LYS A 116 14.01 1.32 -14.99
CA LYS A 116 13.43 0.11 -14.42
C LYS A 116 13.45 0.16 -12.89
N ASN A 117 12.29 -0.05 -12.26
CA ASN A 117 12.09 -0.07 -10.80
C ASN A 117 12.38 1.24 -10.04
N HIS A 118 12.76 2.35 -10.69
CA HIS A 118 13.12 3.59 -9.97
C HIS A 118 11.92 4.25 -9.31
N LEU A 119 10.80 4.41 -10.02
CA LEU A 119 9.56 4.93 -9.43
C LEU A 119 9.10 4.03 -8.28
N TYR A 120 9.06 2.71 -8.51
CA TYR A 120 8.63 1.74 -7.50
C TYR A 120 9.48 1.82 -6.22
N ARG A 121 10.82 1.80 -6.34
CA ARG A 121 11.75 1.94 -5.20
C ARG A 121 11.56 3.27 -4.46
N TYR A 122 11.33 4.35 -5.20
CA TYR A 122 11.06 5.67 -4.62
C TYR A 122 9.76 5.69 -3.81
N LEU A 123 8.70 5.03 -4.29
CA LEU A 123 7.43 4.90 -3.54
C LEU A 123 7.57 3.96 -2.34
N LEU A 124 8.31 2.86 -2.47
CA LEU A 124 8.61 1.97 -1.35
C LEU A 124 9.37 2.66 -0.23
N ARG A 125 10.25 3.61 -0.53
CA ARG A 125 10.88 4.44 0.52
C ARG A 125 9.81 5.09 1.40
N TYR A 126 8.78 5.68 0.81
CA TYR A 126 7.67 6.26 1.58
C TYR A 126 6.92 5.19 2.38
N ILE A 127 6.63 4.02 1.82
CA ILE A 127 6.02 2.92 2.58
C ILE A 127 6.87 2.59 3.82
N MET A 128 8.17 2.36 3.64
CA MET A 128 9.07 1.97 4.72
C MET A 128 9.22 3.04 5.82
N GLU A 129 9.24 4.32 5.45
CA GLU A 129 9.21 5.43 6.43
C GLU A 129 7.97 5.34 7.33
N ARG A 130 6.80 5.05 6.77
CA ARG A 130 5.54 4.94 7.53
C ARG A 130 5.48 3.65 8.35
N VAL A 131 5.92 2.55 7.77
CA VAL A 131 5.96 1.23 8.43
C VAL A 131 6.84 1.32 9.69
N THR A 132 8.09 1.76 9.54
CA THR A 132 9.03 1.86 10.67
C THR A 132 8.53 2.82 11.75
N TRP A 133 7.95 3.96 11.36
CA TRP A 133 7.31 4.87 12.31
C TRP A 133 6.14 4.20 13.05
N SER A 134 5.26 3.51 12.34
CA SER A 134 4.07 2.89 12.94
C SER A 134 4.43 1.76 13.90
N CYS A 135 5.38 0.89 13.54
CA CYS A 135 5.85 -0.18 14.42
C CYS A 135 6.45 0.42 15.71
N LYS A 136 7.27 1.46 15.59
CA LYS A 136 7.82 2.19 16.73
C LYS A 136 6.76 2.79 17.64
N GLN A 137 5.77 3.49 17.07
CA GLN A 137 4.71 4.09 17.88
C GLN A 137 3.89 3.03 18.61
N ARG A 138 3.64 1.88 17.98
CA ARG A 138 2.93 0.78 18.61
C ARG A 138 3.72 0.19 19.78
N ASP A 139 4.99 -0.12 19.57
CA ASP A 139 5.84 -0.69 20.63
C ASP A 139 5.97 0.26 21.82
N LEU A 140 6.14 1.57 21.57
CA LEU A 140 6.16 2.58 22.63
C LEU A 140 4.85 2.65 23.42
N ARG A 141 3.70 2.62 22.72
CA ARG A 141 2.37 2.68 23.35
C ARG A 141 2.07 1.43 24.18
N GLU A 142 2.53 0.27 23.72
CA GLU A 142 2.24 -1.03 24.34
C GLU A 142 3.39 -1.52 25.24
N ALA A 143 4.40 -0.68 25.49
CA ALA A 143 5.62 -1.01 26.25
C ALA A 143 6.29 -2.32 25.78
N ARG A 144 6.28 -2.59 24.48
CA ARG A 144 6.89 -3.78 23.86
C ARG A 144 8.37 -3.53 23.57
N PRO A 145 9.23 -4.56 23.64
CA PRO A 145 10.61 -4.43 23.20
C PRO A 145 10.66 -4.17 21.69
N CYS A 146 11.60 -3.33 21.27
CA CYS A 146 11.84 -3.04 19.86
C CYS A 146 12.15 -4.34 19.10
N ARG A 147 11.29 -4.70 18.13
CA ARG A 147 11.51 -5.84 17.24
C ARG A 147 11.32 -5.42 15.78
N PRO A 148 12.23 -5.85 14.88
CA PRO A 148 12.18 -5.41 13.49
C PRO A 148 10.99 -6.02 12.74
N ALA A 149 10.59 -5.35 11.66
CA ALA A 149 9.60 -5.84 10.72
C ALA A 149 10.26 -6.68 9.60
N LYS A 150 9.63 -7.80 9.27
CA LYS A 150 9.91 -8.58 8.06
C LYS A 150 9.04 -8.06 6.90
N ILE A 151 9.64 -7.85 5.73
CA ILE A 151 8.94 -7.36 4.54
C ILE A 151 8.71 -8.51 3.56
N ILE A 152 7.47 -8.65 3.09
CA ILE A 152 7.05 -9.68 2.15
C ILE A 152 6.36 -9.02 0.97
N PHE A 153 6.94 -9.16 -0.22
CA PHE A 153 6.40 -8.64 -1.47
C PHE A 153 5.60 -9.68 -2.23
N SER A 154 4.55 -9.20 -2.91
CA SER A 154 3.91 -9.95 -3.99
C SER A 154 4.84 -10.00 -5.19
N ARG A 155 5.07 -11.20 -5.74
CA ARG A 155 5.96 -11.39 -6.88
C ARG A 155 5.39 -10.71 -8.13
N ARG A 156 6.07 -9.65 -8.55
CA ARG A 156 5.86 -8.99 -9.84
C ARG A 156 6.97 -9.32 -10.84
N GLY A 157 6.60 -9.50 -12.11
CA GLY A 157 7.57 -9.63 -13.20
C GLY A 157 8.41 -8.35 -13.36
N GLY A 158 9.74 -8.50 -13.43
CA GLY A 158 10.66 -7.39 -13.68
C GLY A 158 11.12 -6.61 -12.46
N MET A 159 10.60 -6.87 -11.26
CA MET A 159 11.13 -6.23 -10.05
C MET A 159 12.46 -6.85 -9.62
N ASP A 160 13.44 -5.99 -9.36
CA ASP A 160 14.74 -6.35 -8.81
C ASP A 160 14.76 -5.98 -7.31
N TYR A 161 14.57 -7.01 -6.49
CA TYR A 161 14.47 -6.90 -5.03
C TYR A 161 15.84 -6.80 -4.36
N ASP A 162 16.89 -7.38 -4.96
CA ASP A 162 18.26 -7.23 -4.46
C ASP A 162 18.69 -5.76 -4.56
N GLY A 163 18.40 -5.12 -5.69
CA GLY A 163 18.63 -3.68 -5.84
C GLY A 163 17.72 -2.82 -4.95
N PHE A 164 16.58 -3.34 -4.45
CA PHE A 164 15.81 -2.65 -3.40
C PHE A 164 16.51 -2.74 -2.04
N SER A 165 17.03 -3.90 -1.66
CA SER A 165 17.83 -4.06 -0.44
C SER A 165 19.07 -3.17 -0.47
N GLU A 166 19.78 -3.10 -1.59
CA GLU A 166 20.91 -2.18 -1.80
C GLU A 166 20.48 -0.71 -1.67
N TYR A 167 19.35 -0.35 -2.27
CA TYR A 167 18.80 1.00 -2.14
C TYR A 167 18.49 1.36 -0.67
N MET A 168 17.91 0.44 0.11
CA MET A 168 17.67 0.65 1.54
C MET A 168 18.98 0.79 2.33
N ARG A 169 20.00 -0.04 2.05
CA ARG A 169 21.33 0.09 2.68
C ARG A 169 21.99 1.43 2.34
N HIS A 170 21.85 1.90 1.11
CA HIS A 170 22.34 3.20 0.68
C HIS A 170 21.66 4.35 1.45
N LEU A 171 20.34 4.32 1.59
CA LEU A 171 19.60 5.31 2.38
C LEU A 171 20.02 5.29 3.86
N LYS A 172 20.23 4.11 4.44
CA LYS A 172 20.73 3.97 5.82
C LYS A 172 22.11 4.61 5.99
N ALA A 173 23.03 4.34 5.07
CA ALA A 173 24.35 4.94 5.08
C ALA A 173 24.30 6.47 4.90
N LEU A 174 23.44 6.98 4.01
CA LEU A 174 23.25 8.43 3.83
C LEU A 174 22.70 9.11 5.09
N GLN A 175 21.73 8.49 5.77
CA GLN A 175 21.18 9.03 7.00
C GLN A 175 22.25 9.08 8.11
N GLN A 176 23.04 8.02 8.26
CA GLN A 176 24.12 7.95 9.25
C GLN A 176 25.24 8.95 9.00
N LYS A 177 25.61 9.17 7.73
CA LYS A 177 26.70 10.12 7.37
C LYS A 177 26.28 11.58 7.46
N ASN A 178 25.07 11.91 6.99
CA ASN A 178 24.68 13.29 6.73
C ASN A 178 23.53 13.78 7.64
N GLY A 179 23.09 12.97 8.62
CA GLY A 179 21.93 13.30 9.46
C GLY A 179 20.64 13.48 8.66
N SER A 180 20.54 12.83 7.49
CA SER A 180 19.46 13.07 6.53
C SER A 180 18.07 13.03 7.16
N HIS A 181 17.19 13.97 6.78
CA HIS A 181 15.86 14.18 7.37
C HIS A 181 14.81 13.09 7.04
N PHE A 182 15.18 11.96 6.45
CA PHE A 182 14.21 10.88 6.24
C PHE A 182 13.79 10.30 7.60
N PRO A 183 12.49 10.19 7.91
CA PRO A 183 12.02 9.72 9.22
C PRO A 183 12.06 8.19 9.34
N PHE A 184 13.18 7.56 8.97
CA PHE A 184 13.39 6.12 9.14
C PHE A 184 13.79 5.78 10.58
N PHE A 185 13.19 4.71 11.10
CA PHE A 185 13.63 4.05 12.32
C PHE A 185 14.20 2.67 11.93
N TRP A 186 15.49 2.62 11.63
CA TRP A 186 16.16 1.43 11.10
C TRP A 186 16.14 0.24 12.05
N GLU A 187 15.96 0.47 13.36
CA GLU A 187 15.77 -0.58 14.36
C GLU A 187 14.46 -1.38 14.16
N TYR A 188 13.52 -0.83 13.38
CA TYR A 188 12.25 -1.46 13.02
C TYR A 188 12.22 -2.09 11.63
N LEU A 189 13.35 -2.14 10.90
CA LEU A 189 13.41 -2.71 9.55
C LEU A 189 14.54 -3.73 9.44
N ASP A 190 14.19 -4.98 9.13
CA ASP A 190 15.17 -6.01 8.78
C ASP A 190 15.33 -6.07 7.25
N ILE A 191 16.37 -5.40 6.75
CA ILE A 191 16.67 -5.34 5.30
C ILE A 191 17.06 -6.72 4.77
N GLU A 192 17.65 -7.58 5.60
CA GLU A 192 18.14 -8.90 5.18
C GLU A 192 17.03 -9.96 5.17
N ALA A 193 15.87 -9.65 5.77
CA ALA A 193 14.70 -10.53 5.79
C ALA A 193 13.62 -10.17 4.76
N ILE A 194 13.98 -9.43 3.70
CA ILE A 194 13.07 -9.15 2.58
C ILE A 194 12.78 -10.46 1.82
N GLU A 195 11.49 -10.79 1.67
CA GLU A 195 11.03 -12.01 1.01
C GLU A 195 10.09 -11.69 -0.16
N VAL A 196 10.10 -12.54 -1.18
CA VAL A 196 9.25 -12.41 -2.37
C VAL A 196 8.47 -13.69 -2.58
N LEU A 197 7.15 -13.60 -2.46
CA LEU A 197 6.24 -14.74 -2.59
C LEU A 197 5.22 -14.49 -3.71
N GLU A 198 4.74 -15.56 -4.33
CA GLU A 198 3.58 -15.44 -5.21
C GLU A 198 2.35 -15.05 -4.41
N HIS A 199 1.54 -14.14 -4.96
CA HIS A 199 0.28 -13.65 -4.41
C HIS A 199 -0.58 -14.75 -3.75
N LYS A 200 -0.78 -15.85 -4.48
CA LYS A 200 -1.62 -16.98 -4.04
C LYS A 200 -1.05 -17.76 -2.85
N LYS A 201 0.27 -17.72 -2.64
CA LYS A 201 0.95 -18.52 -1.60
C LYS A 201 0.80 -17.94 -0.20
N ARG A 202 0.47 -16.66 -0.06
CA ARG A 202 0.43 -15.99 1.24
C ARG A 202 -0.83 -15.14 1.40
N ALA A 203 -1.65 -15.47 2.40
CA ALA A 203 -2.89 -14.75 2.68
C ALA A 203 -2.66 -13.25 2.95
N GLY A 204 -1.55 -12.90 3.60
CA GLY A 204 -1.18 -11.48 3.82
C GLY A 204 -1.05 -10.67 2.54
N LEU A 205 -0.48 -11.25 1.46
CA LEU A 205 -0.38 -10.58 0.16
C LEU A 205 -1.76 -10.36 -0.47
N GLN A 206 -2.66 -11.33 -0.30
CA GLN A 206 -4.04 -11.22 -0.77
C GLN A 206 -4.84 -10.13 -0.04
N LEU A 207 -4.59 -9.95 1.25
CA LEU A 207 -5.18 -8.85 2.01
C LEU A 207 -4.50 -7.51 1.71
N ALA A 208 -3.22 -7.49 1.33
CA ALA A 208 -2.53 -6.30 0.85
C ALA A 208 -3.07 -5.83 -0.52
N ASP A 209 -3.38 -6.75 -1.45
CA ASP A 209 -4.10 -6.45 -2.71
C ASP A 209 -5.43 -5.75 -2.45
N VAL A 210 -6.21 -6.21 -1.45
CA VAL A 210 -7.47 -5.55 -1.08
C VAL A 210 -7.22 -4.08 -0.76
N ALA A 211 -6.18 -3.74 0.00
CA ALA A 211 -5.82 -2.37 0.30
C ALA A 211 -5.33 -1.61 -0.96
N ALA A 212 -4.38 -2.16 -1.71
CA ALA A 212 -3.83 -1.53 -2.90
C ALA A 212 -4.92 -1.21 -3.93
N SER A 213 -5.74 -2.20 -4.25
CA SER A 213 -6.84 -2.09 -5.18
C SER A 213 -7.94 -1.14 -4.68
N ALA A 214 -8.27 -1.15 -3.38
CA ALA A 214 -9.25 -0.22 -2.81
C ALA A 214 -8.82 1.24 -2.99
N PHE A 215 -7.58 1.57 -2.67
CA PHE A 215 -7.06 2.93 -2.82
C PHE A 215 -6.88 3.33 -4.28
N HIS A 216 -6.47 2.41 -5.16
CA HIS A 216 -6.37 2.70 -6.59
C HIS A 216 -7.74 3.01 -7.21
N ARG A 217 -8.78 2.25 -6.87
CA ARG A 217 -10.16 2.50 -7.38
C ARG A 217 -10.75 3.85 -6.90
N ALA A 218 -10.23 4.40 -5.82
CA ALA A 218 -10.64 5.70 -5.31
C ALA A 218 -10.05 6.88 -6.11
N VAL A 219 -8.95 6.68 -6.84
CA VAL A 219 -8.23 7.76 -7.56
C VAL A 219 -8.10 7.53 -9.07
N GLU A 220 -8.20 6.29 -9.53
CA GLU A 220 -8.17 5.94 -10.95
C GLU A 220 -9.59 5.91 -11.52
N PRO A 221 -9.88 6.70 -12.57
CA PRO A 221 -11.20 6.69 -13.19
C PRO A 221 -11.44 5.33 -13.87
N ASN A 222 -12.66 4.80 -13.74
CA ASN A 222 -13.08 3.63 -14.50
C ASN A 222 -13.31 4.00 -15.98
N ALA A 223 -13.73 3.02 -16.80
CA ALA A 223 -14.00 3.22 -18.22
C ALA A 223 -15.13 4.23 -18.53
N PHE A 224 -15.86 4.69 -17.51
CA PHE A 224 -16.92 5.70 -17.57
C PHE A 224 -16.52 7.02 -16.91
N GLY A 225 -15.26 7.19 -16.51
CA GLY A 225 -14.79 8.40 -15.83
C GLY A 225 -15.19 8.51 -14.36
N GLN A 226 -15.69 7.45 -13.74
CA GLN A 226 -16.15 7.45 -12.35
C GLN A 226 -15.12 6.84 -11.39
N TYR A 227 -15.16 7.28 -10.14
CA TYR A 227 -14.33 6.80 -9.04
C TYR A 227 -15.16 5.95 -8.07
N GLU A 228 -14.51 5.04 -7.35
CA GLU A 228 -15.14 4.22 -6.32
C GLU A 228 -14.34 4.35 -5.01
N THR A 229 -14.70 5.34 -4.20
CA THR A 229 -13.99 5.67 -2.96
C THR A 229 -14.39 4.79 -1.78
N ARG A 230 -15.57 4.16 -1.85
CA ARG A 230 -16.18 3.39 -0.75
C ARG A 230 -15.24 2.31 -0.21
N TYR A 231 -14.52 1.63 -1.09
CA TYR A 231 -13.59 0.56 -0.69
C TYR A 231 -12.49 1.09 0.26
N ALA A 232 -11.86 2.21 -0.11
CA ALA A 232 -10.82 2.82 0.70
C ALA A 232 -11.41 3.42 1.99
N GLU A 233 -12.59 4.05 1.90
CA GLU A 233 -13.28 4.63 3.06
C GLU A 233 -13.64 3.57 4.12
N VAL A 234 -14.07 2.38 3.70
CA VAL A 234 -14.33 1.24 4.62
C VAL A 234 -13.07 0.87 5.41
N LEU A 235 -11.88 0.97 4.80
CA LEU A 235 -10.60 0.66 5.45
C LEU A 235 -10.10 1.74 6.41
N ARG A 236 -10.78 2.90 6.51
CA ARG A 236 -10.32 4.09 7.24
C ARG A 236 -9.90 3.83 8.69
N SER A 237 -10.58 2.91 9.38
CA SER A 237 -10.26 2.56 10.77
C SER A 237 -8.90 1.87 10.94
N ARG A 238 -8.34 1.30 9.86
CA ARG A 238 -7.06 0.58 9.83
C ARG A 238 -5.92 1.38 9.21
N VAL A 239 -6.24 2.48 8.53
CA VAL A 239 -5.23 3.36 7.96
C VAL A 239 -4.47 4.07 9.06
N ILE A 240 -3.14 4.09 8.95
CA ILE A 240 -2.26 4.68 9.94
C ILE A 240 -2.52 6.18 10.08
N LYS A 241 -2.66 6.63 11.33
CA LYS A 241 -2.91 8.03 11.69
C LYS A 241 -1.70 8.64 12.38
N ARG A 242 -1.42 9.91 12.09
CA ARG A 242 -0.47 10.73 12.84
C ARG A 242 -1.14 12.05 13.20
N ARG A 243 -1.23 12.34 14.51
CA ARG A 243 -1.91 13.54 15.04
C ARG A 243 -3.34 13.69 14.48
N GLY A 244 -4.12 12.62 14.53
CA GLY A 244 -5.51 12.59 14.05
C GLY A 244 -5.69 12.49 12.53
N SER A 245 -4.69 12.83 11.72
CA SER A 245 -4.76 12.77 10.25
C SER A 245 -4.25 11.45 9.68
N CYS A 246 -4.97 10.89 8.69
CA CYS A 246 -4.46 9.81 7.85
C CYS A 246 -3.63 10.36 6.67
N LEU A 247 -3.95 11.56 6.18
CA LEU A 247 -3.26 12.22 5.08
C LEU A 247 -1.82 12.55 5.47
N ASN A 248 -0.90 12.24 4.57
CA ASN A 248 0.55 12.25 4.76
C ASN A 248 1.11 11.30 5.84
N ALA A 249 0.23 10.56 6.54
CA ALA A 249 0.55 9.41 7.38
C ALA A 249 0.29 8.13 6.58
N GLY A 250 -0.78 7.39 6.87
CA GLY A 250 -1.19 6.19 6.16
C GLY A 250 -1.67 6.41 4.73
N VAL A 251 -2.08 7.62 4.33
CA VAL A 251 -2.41 7.97 2.93
C VAL A 251 -1.42 9.00 2.42
N LYS A 252 -0.49 8.58 1.55
CA LYS A 252 0.58 9.46 1.07
C LYS A 252 0.46 9.73 -0.44
N PRO A 253 -0.03 10.92 -0.85
CA PRO A 253 0.05 11.36 -2.23
C PRO A 253 1.50 11.70 -2.62
N VAL A 254 1.88 11.33 -3.85
CA VAL A 254 3.16 11.64 -4.50
C VAL A 254 2.90 12.12 -5.95
N PRO A 255 3.32 13.33 -6.35
CA PRO A 255 3.89 14.41 -5.52
C PRO A 255 2.92 14.92 -4.42
N PRO A 256 3.31 15.88 -3.57
CA PRO A 256 2.38 16.54 -2.66
C PRO A 256 1.15 17.11 -3.39
N LEU A 257 -0.03 17.10 -2.74
CA LEU A 257 -1.29 17.53 -3.37
C LEU A 257 -1.25 18.93 -4.00
N ILE A 258 -0.48 19.84 -3.42
CA ILE A 258 -0.32 21.22 -3.93
C ILE A 258 0.36 21.26 -5.31
N GLU A 259 1.12 20.23 -5.67
CA GLU A 259 1.79 20.10 -6.96
C GLU A 259 0.96 19.30 -7.97
N MET A 260 -0.19 18.73 -7.56
CA MET A 260 -1.00 17.87 -8.42
C MET A 260 -2.12 18.64 -9.13
N VAL A 261 -2.34 18.29 -10.40
CA VAL A 261 -3.60 18.59 -11.08
C VAL A 261 -4.59 17.47 -10.76
N LEU A 262 -5.58 17.79 -9.92
CA LEU A 262 -6.65 16.88 -9.48
C LEU A 262 -7.99 17.44 -9.90
N ASP A 263 -8.93 16.55 -10.25
CA ASP A 263 -10.33 16.92 -10.33
C ASP A 263 -10.98 17.04 -8.94
N ASP A 264 -12.21 17.52 -8.89
CA ASP A 264 -12.91 17.76 -7.64
C ASP A 264 -13.17 16.47 -6.84
N ALA A 265 -13.37 15.34 -7.51
CA ALA A 265 -13.62 14.07 -6.84
C ALA A 265 -12.34 13.54 -6.17
N GLN A 266 -11.21 13.59 -6.86
CA GLN A 266 -9.90 13.24 -6.31
C GLN A 266 -9.52 14.18 -5.16
N ARG A 267 -9.76 15.48 -5.31
CA ARG A 267 -9.50 16.47 -4.24
C ARG A 267 -10.31 16.15 -2.99
N ARG A 268 -11.63 15.97 -3.12
CA ARG A 268 -12.50 15.59 -2.00
C ARG A 268 -12.08 14.28 -1.34
N PHE A 269 -11.68 13.29 -2.15
CA PHE A 269 -11.16 12.03 -1.63
C PHE A 269 -9.96 12.27 -0.70
N PHE A 270 -8.91 12.97 -1.16
CA PHE A 270 -7.73 13.23 -0.34
C PHE A 270 -8.00 14.12 0.88
N GLU A 271 -8.82 15.16 0.73
CA GLU A 271 -9.23 16.05 1.83
C GLU A 271 -9.96 15.28 2.94
N SER A 272 -10.79 14.30 2.57
CA SER A 272 -11.47 13.45 3.54
C SER A 272 -10.51 12.69 4.45
N TRP A 273 -9.24 12.50 4.07
CA TRP A 273 -8.22 11.81 4.89
C TRP A 273 -7.44 12.73 5.83
N GLY A 274 -7.69 14.04 5.78
CA GLY A 274 -7.11 15.02 6.71
C GLY A 274 -7.49 14.77 8.18
N ALA A 275 -7.04 15.65 9.07
CA ALA A 275 -7.50 15.62 10.44
C ALA A 275 -9.00 15.95 10.46
N THR A 276 -9.82 15.05 10.99
CA THR A 276 -11.15 15.43 11.46
C THR A 276 -10.95 16.34 12.65
N GLU A 277 -11.50 17.55 12.63
CA GLU A 277 -11.63 18.37 13.85
C GLU A 277 -12.18 17.45 14.95
N ALA A 278 -11.49 17.40 16.09
CA ALA A 278 -12.05 16.71 17.25
C ALA A 278 -13.36 17.43 17.58
N PRO A 279 -14.46 16.72 17.87
CA PRO A 279 -15.61 17.40 18.47
C PRO A 279 -15.11 18.06 19.75
N VAL A 280 -15.30 19.38 19.83
CA VAL A 280 -15.09 20.19 21.03
C VAL A 280 -15.96 19.66 22.16
#